data_AF-A0A921K4Q3-F1
#
_entry.id   AF-A0A921K4Q3-F1
#
_cell.length_a   1.000
_cell.length_b   1.000
_cell.length_c   1.000
_cell.angle_alpha   90.00
_cell.angle_beta   90.00
_cell.angle_gamma   90.00
#
_symmetry.space_group_name_H-M   'P 1'
#
loop_
_entity.id
_entity.type
_entity.pdbx_description
1 polymer ?
#
loop_
_entity_poly.entity_id
_entity_poly.type
_entity_poly.pdbx_seq_one_letter_code
_entity_poly.pdbx_strand_id
1 'polypeptide(L)'
;MTAYYNQEYHEPVDPDPVPQSNWKQILKETFLRPFTWNARTSRRTYWIGFAILVVLSLVPTWYLIVTTSLQLMFVNSSVPMEYDPSFFIAIAIVIIFEVYFFLCELGLAIRRLHDINKSGYWYWINFIPTIGWIVLVYFLIQPTVKEPVRWGSYLL
;
A
#
# COMPACT_ATOMS: atom_id res chain seq x y z
N MET A 1 -29.41 11.89 42.22
CA MET A 1 -28.49 12.00 41.07
C MET A 1 -27.30 11.11 41.37
N THR A 2 -27.10 10.03 40.63
CA THR A 2 -25.89 9.20 40.76
C THR A 2 -24.70 10.01 40.28
N ALA A 3 -23.55 9.86 40.94
CA ALA A 3 -22.34 10.55 40.53
C ALA A 3 -21.90 10.09 39.12
N TYR A 4 -21.29 10.98 38.34
CA TYR A 4 -20.91 10.73 36.94
C TYR A 4 -20.03 9.49 36.75
N TYR A 5 -19.23 9.13 37.75
CA TYR A 5 -18.36 7.94 37.73
C TYR A 5 -19.09 6.62 38.03
N ASN A 6 -20.37 6.66 38.45
CA ASN A 6 -21.20 5.47 38.69
C ASN A 6 -22.05 5.09 37.47
N GLN A 7 -21.82 5.69 36.30
CA GLN A 7 -22.48 5.28 35.06
C GLN A 7 -21.79 4.02 34.51
N GLU A 8 -22.61 3.02 34.16
CA GLU A 8 -22.14 1.81 33.51
C GLU A 8 -21.57 2.17 32.13
N TYR A 9 -20.31 1.82 31.86
CA TYR A 9 -19.69 2.10 30.58
C TYR A 9 -20.33 1.23 29.49
N HIS A 10 -21.06 1.87 28.57
CA HIS A 10 -21.50 1.22 27.34
C HIS A 10 -20.45 1.47 26.27
N GLU A 11 -19.86 0.39 25.74
CA GLU A 11 -19.00 0.52 24.56
C GLU A 11 -19.81 1.18 23.43
N PRO A 12 -19.23 2.18 22.72
CA PRO A 12 -19.90 2.74 21.56
C PRO A 12 -20.16 1.61 20.55
N VAL A 13 -21.41 1.51 20.09
CA VAL A 13 -21.81 0.56 19.05
C VAL A 13 -21.12 0.97 17.76
N ASP A 14 -20.26 0.09 17.25
CA ASP A 14 -19.57 0.30 15.97
C ASP A 14 -20.61 0.29 14.83
N PRO A 15 -20.81 1.42 14.12
CA PRO A 15 -21.80 1.50 13.05
C PRO A 15 -21.40 0.68 11.81
N ASP A 16 -20.10 0.39 11.62
CA ASP A 16 -19.56 -0.31 10.44
C ASP A 16 -18.53 -1.37 10.86
N PRO A 17 -18.96 -2.57 11.25
CA PRO A 17 -18.07 -3.61 11.73
C PRO A 17 -17.05 -4.04 10.66
N VAL A 18 -15.82 -4.29 11.09
CA VAL A 18 -14.73 -4.70 10.20
C VAL A 18 -15.10 -6.01 9.46
N PRO A 19 -15.16 -6.02 8.12
CA PRO A 19 -15.49 -7.22 7.38
C PRO A 19 -14.34 -8.25 7.44
N GLN A 20 -14.70 -9.52 7.51
CA GLN A 20 -13.73 -10.61 7.36
C GLN A 20 -13.31 -10.71 5.89
N SER A 21 -12.09 -10.27 5.58
CA SER A 21 -11.66 -10.18 4.18
C SER A 21 -11.33 -11.54 3.56
N ASN A 22 -11.92 -11.80 2.40
CA ASN A 22 -11.65 -12.97 1.56
C ASN A 22 -10.57 -12.64 0.51
N TRP A 23 -9.82 -13.63 0.03
CA TRP A 23 -8.78 -13.47 -1.01
C TRP A 23 -9.27 -12.72 -2.25
N LYS A 24 -10.47 -13.06 -2.74
CA LYS A 24 -11.08 -12.38 -3.90
C LYS A 24 -11.29 -10.88 -3.62
N GLN A 25 -11.71 -10.56 -2.41
CA GLN A 25 -11.94 -9.18 -1.98
C GLN A 25 -10.60 -8.43 -1.88
N ILE A 26 -9.57 -9.04 -1.28
CA ILE A 26 -8.23 -8.44 -1.17
C ILE A 26 -7.69 -8.09 -2.56
N LEU A 27 -7.76 -9.03 -3.51
CA LEU A 27 -7.29 -8.81 -4.89
C LEU A 27 -8.12 -7.73 -5.61
N LYS A 28 -9.44 -7.77 -5.47
CA LYS A 28 -10.35 -6.78 -6.07
C LYS A 28 -10.09 -5.37 -5.51
N GLU A 29 -9.94 -5.25 -4.19
CA GLU A 29 -9.61 -3.99 -3.55
C GLU A 29 -8.24 -3.47 -3.94
N THR A 30 -7.24 -4.35 -4.08
CA THR A 30 -5.86 -3.98 -4.39
C THR A 30 -5.72 -3.53 -5.85
N PHE A 31 -6.21 -4.34 -6.79
CA PHE A 31 -5.94 -4.14 -8.22
C PHE A 31 -7.11 -3.52 -9.00
N LEU A 32 -8.35 -3.85 -8.65
CA LEU A 32 -9.53 -3.42 -9.43
C LEU A 32 -10.16 -2.14 -8.88
N ARG A 33 -9.91 -1.80 -7.61
CA ARG A 33 -10.39 -0.56 -6.97
C ARG A 33 -9.28 0.26 -6.28
N PRO A 34 -8.11 0.48 -6.92
CA PRO A 34 -7.01 1.21 -6.30
C PRO A 34 -7.36 2.69 -6.05
N PHE A 35 -8.17 3.28 -6.93
CA PHE A 35 -8.52 4.71 -6.93
C PHE A 35 -9.83 5.03 -6.19
N THR A 36 -10.38 4.10 -5.41
CA THR A 36 -11.57 4.38 -4.58
C THR A 36 -11.13 5.01 -3.26
N TRP A 37 -10.82 6.30 -3.31
CA TRP A 37 -10.22 7.03 -2.18
C TRP A 37 -11.16 7.24 -0.99
N ASN A 38 -12.46 7.40 -1.24
CA ASN A 38 -13.47 7.60 -0.19
C ASN A 38 -13.98 6.25 0.36
N ALA A 39 -13.07 5.41 0.81
CA ALA A 39 -13.38 4.11 1.41
C ALA A 39 -12.38 3.77 2.52
N ARG A 40 -12.66 2.69 3.23
CA ARG A 40 -11.80 2.10 4.27
C ARG A 40 -11.28 0.74 3.87
N THR A 41 -10.13 0.38 4.43
CA THR A 41 -9.51 -0.94 4.25
C THR A 41 -9.03 -1.46 5.59
N SER A 42 -9.39 -2.71 5.90
CA SER A 42 -9.02 -3.38 7.14
C SER A 42 -7.51 -3.65 7.19
N ARG A 43 -6.96 -3.78 8.40
CA ARG A 43 -5.54 -4.09 8.61
C ARG A 43 -5.09 -5.35 7.87
N ARG A 44 -5.90 -6.41 7.88
CA ARG A 44 -5.58 -7.67 7.19
C ARG A 44 -5.48 -7.48 5.68
N THR A 45 -6.47 -6.82 5.08
CA THR A 45 -6.46 -6.54 3.64
C THR A 45 -5.28 -5.67 3.24
N TYR A 46 -4.95 -4.65 4.05
CA TYR A 46 -3.78 -3.80 3.83
C TYR A 46 -2.48 -4.61 3.81
N TRP A 47 -2.16 -5.36 4.86
CA TRP A 47 -0.86 -6.06 4.96
C TRP A 47 -0.70 -7.20 3.96
N ILE A 48 -1.78 -7.93 3.67
CA ILE A 48 -1.74 -8.98 2.63
C ILE A 48 -1.61 -8.35 1.25
N GLY A 49 -2.38 -7.30 0.95
CA GLY A 49 -2.28 -6.57 -0.32
C GLY A 49 -0.88 -5.98 -0.52
N PHE A 50 -0.32 -5.35 0.52
CA PHE A 50 1.04 -4.85 0.54
C PHE A 50 2.07 -5.97 0.27
N ALA A 51 1.97 -7.10 0.96
CA ALA A 51 2.88 -8.23 0.75
C ALA A 51 2.79 -8.77 -0.69
N ILE A 52 1.59 -8.88 -1.26
CA ILE A 52 1.40 -9.29 -2.66
C ILE A 52 2.07 -8.28 -3.60
N LEU A 53 1.85 -6.97 -3.40
CA LEU A 53 2.45 -5.93 -4.24
C LEU A 53 3.99 -5.97 -4.17
N VAL A 54 4.56 -6.16 -2.98
CA VAL A 54 6.01 -6.31 -2.80
C VAL A 54 6.54 -7.54 -3.54
N VAL A 55 5.90 -8.70 -3.41
CA VAL A 55 6.35 -9.91 -4.12
C VAL A 55 6.27 -9.73 -5.63
N LEU A 56 5.20 -9.11 -6.13
CA LEU A 56 5.02 -8.86 -7.56
C LEU A 56 6.01 -7.84 -8.14
N SER A 57 6.42 -6.83 -7.37
CA SER A 57 7.43 -5.84 -7.82
C SER A 57 8.86 -6.38 -7.78
N LEU A 58 9.18 -7.29 -6.84
CA LEU A 58 10.53 -7.82 -6.70
C LEU A 58 11.02 -8.62 -7.93
N VAL A 59 10.15 -9.39 -8.57
CA VAL A 59 10.51 -10.24 -9.72
C VAL A 59 11.00 -9.43 -10.94
N PRO A 60 10.22 -8.48 -11.50
CA PRO A 60 10.65 -7.69 -12.65
C PRO A 60 11.83 -6.77 -12.30
N THR A 61 11.84 -6.21 -11.08
CA THR A 61 12.95 -5.38 -10.61
C THR A 61 14.25 -6.19 -10.53
N TRP A 62 14.22 -7.41 -9.99
CA TRP A 62 15.38 -8.30 -9.94
C TRP A 62 15.91 -8.64 -11.34
N TYR A 63 15.03 -8.99 -12.27
CA TYR A 63 15.39 -9.25 -13.66
C TYR A 63 16.12 -8.06 -14.30
N LEU A 64 15.62 -6.83 -14.11
CA LEU A 64 16.30 -5.63 -14.62
C LEU A 64 17.66 -5.40 -13.96
N ILE A 65 17.78 -5.58 -12.65
CA ILE A 65 19.05 -5.41 -11.93
C ILE A 65 20.10 -6.37 -12.48
N VAL A 66 19.75 -7.65 -12.68
CA VAL A 66 20.68 -8.65 -13.19
C VAL A 66 21.13 -8.32 -14.62
N THR A 67 20.20 -7.99 -15.52
CA THR A 67 20.51 -7.69 -16.93
C THR A 67 21.33 -6.40 -17.07
N THR A 68 20.98 -5.33 -16.36
CA THR A 68 21.74 -4.07 -16.33
C THR A 68 23.14 -4.27 -15.76
N SER A 69 23.28 -5.02 -14.66
CA SER A 69 24.58 -5.30 -14.04
C SER A 69 25.49 -6.10 -14.96
N LEU A 70 24.94 -7.11 -15.65
CA LEU A 70 25.67 -7.90 -16.63
C LEU A 70 26.16 -7.01 -17.78
N GLN A 71 25.30 -6.15 -18.33
CA GLN A 71 25.68 -5.22 -19.40
C GLN A 71 26.81 -4.26 -18.96
N LEU A 72 26.71 -3.71 -17.74
CA LEU A 72 27.74 -2.83 -17.15
C LEU A 72 29.11 -3.51 -17.04
N MET A 73 29.17 -4.82 -16.81
CA MET A 73 30.43 -5.56 -16.80
C MET A 73 31.09 -5.62 -18.18
N PHE A 74 30.30 -5.67 -19.25
CA PHE A 74 30.81 -5.69 -20.63
C PHE A 74 31.19 -4.30 -21.17
N VAL A 75 30.69 -3.21 -20.58
CA VAL A 75 31.06 -1.83 -20.98
C VAL A 75 32.56 -1.56 -20.86
N ASN A 76 33.24 -2.18 -19.88
CA ASN A 76 34.69 -2.02 -19.69
C ASN A 76 35.52 -3.07 -20.44
N SER A 77 34.88 -3.93 -21.24
CA SER A 77 35.55 -4.93 -22.05
C SER A 77 35.82 -4.37 -23.45
N SER A 78 36.86 -4.88 -24.14
CA SER A 78 37.12 -4.55 -25.54
C SER A 78 36.11 -5.18 -26.52
N VAL A 79 34.98 -5.70 -26.01
CA VAL A 79 33.88 -6.23 -26.81
C VAL A 79 33.05 -5.04 -27.30
N PRO A 80 32.85 -4.89 -28.62
CA PRO A 80 31.95 -3.87 -29.15
C PRO A 80 30.54 -4.06 -28.58
N MET A 81 30.02 -3.04 -27.91
CA MET A 81 28.64 -3.01 -27.43
C MET A 81 27.69 -2.89 -28.64
N GLU A 82 26.94 -3.94 -28.92
CA GLU A 82 25.85 -3.89 -29.89
C GLU A 82 24.64 -3.18 -29.26
N TYR A 83 24.05 -2.23 -29.99
CA TYR A 83 22.84 -1.56 -29.55
C TYR A 83 21.64 -2.47 -29.77
N ASP A 84 21.06 -2.99 -28.68
CA ASP A 84 19.81 -3.74 -28.71
C ASP A 84 18.65 -2.88 -28.17
N PRO A 85 17.68 -2.47 -29.02
CA PRO A 85 16.48 -1.74 -28.60
C PRO A 85 15.59 -2.51 -27.60
N SER A 86 15.67 -3.85 -27.58
CA SER A 86 14.79 -4.69 -26.74
C SER A 86 14.93 -4.37 -25.25
N PHE A 87 16.14 -4.00 -24.82
CA PHE A 87 16.46 -3.63 -23.45
C PHE A 87 15.67 -2.39 -22.98
N PHE A 88 15.62 -1.35 -23.80
CA PHE A 88 14.88 -0.12 -23.47
C PHE A 88 13.37 -0.36 -23.40
N ILE A 89 12.85 -1.24 -24.27
CA ILE A 89 11.45 -1.66 -24.24
C ILE A 89 11.13 -2.41 -22.94
N ALA A 90 12.00 -3.33 -22.52
CA ALA A 90 11.85 -4.06 -21.27
C ALA A 90 11.84 -3.13 -20.05
N ILE A 91 12.75 -2.14 -20.01
CA ILE A 91 12.78 -1.12 -18.96
C ILE A 91 11.46 -0.34 -18.93
N ALA A 92 10.98 0.14 -20.07
CA ALA A 92 9.75 0.92 -20.15
C ALA A 92 8.54 0.14 -19.62
N ILE A 93 8.42 -1.15 -19.98
CA ILE A 93 7.35 -2.03 -19.51
C ILE A 93 7.41 -2.18 -17.98
N VAL A 94 8.59 -2.46 -17.42
CA VAL A 94 8.74 -2.63 -15.97
C VAL A 94 8.39 -1.34 -15.23
N ILE A 95 8.84 -0.17 -15.71
CA ILE A 95 8.49 1.12 -15.10
C ILE A 95 6.97 1.31 -15.06
N ILE A 96 6.25 0.97 -16.13
CA ILE A 96 4.79 1.08 -16.17
C ILE A 96 4.13 0.19 -15.09
N PHE A 97 4.60 -1.05 -14.95
CA PHE A 97 4.09 -1.95 -13.91
C PHE A 97 4.41 -1.47 -12.49
N GLU A 98 5.64 -1.00 -12.25
CA GLU A 98 6.05 -0.48 -10.95
C GLU A 98 5.25 0.76 -10.55
N VAL A 99 5.01 1.67 -11.48
CA VAL A 99 4.16 2.84 -11.26
C VAL A 99 2.73 2.41 -10.90
N TYR A 100 2.17 1.43 -11.60
CA TYR A 100 0.83 0.93 -11.29
C TYR A 100 0.78 0.26 -9.90
N PHE A 101 1.75 -0.58 -9.54
CA PHE A 101 1.82 -1.21 -8.23
C PHE A 101 2.00 -0.20 -7.10
N PHE A 102 2.81 0.85 -7.33
CA PHE A 102 2.94 1.97 -6.40
C PHE A 102 1.59 2.69 -6.19
N LEU A 103 0.82 2.93 -7.25
CA LEU A 103 -0.51 3.54 -7.12
C LEU A 103 -1.50 2.64 -6.36
N CYS A 104 -1.43 1.32 -6.56
CA CYS A 104 -2.19 0.34 -5.76
C CYS A 104 -1.82 0.40 -4.27
N GLU A 105 -0.53 0.46 -3.95
CA GLU A 105 0.01 0.55 -2.58
C GLU A 105 -0.45 1.84 -1.90
N LEU A 106 -0.32 2.97 -2.60
CA LEU A 106 -0.80 4.28 -2.17
C LEU A 106 -2.32 4.26 -1.89
N GLY A 107 -3.10 3.65 -2.78
CA GLY A 107 -4.54 3.44 -2.62
C GLY A 107 -4.91 2.66 -1.36
N LEU A 108 -4.18 1.58 -1.07
CA LEU A 108 -4.37 0.78 0.15
C LEU A 108 -3.95 1.55 1.41
N ALA A 109 -2.80 2.23 1.39
CA ALA A 109 -2.27 2.96 2.53
C ALA A 109 -3.18 4.13 2.92
N ILE A 110 -3.69 4.89 1.95
CA ILE A 110 -4.63 5.99 2.20
C ILE A 110 -5.93 5.48 2.82
N ARG A 111 -6.52 4.38 2.29
CA ARG A 111 -7.72 3.77 2.87
C ARG A 111 -7.48 3.19 4.26
N ARG A 112 -6.28 2.67 4.53
CA ARG A 112 -5.88 2.22 5.86
C ARG A 112 -5.77 3.38 6.84
N LEU A 113 -5.23 4.52 6.41
CA LEU A 113 -5.17 5.75 7.23
C LEU A 113 -6.59 6.29 7.54
N HIS A 114 -7.50 6.26 6.57
CA HIS A 114 -8.89 6.65 6.78
C HIS A 114 -9.58 5.80 7.85
N ASP A 115 -9.26 4.50 7.90
CA ASP A 115 -9.82 3.56 8.86
C ASP A 115 -9.36 3.78 10.32
N ILE A 116 -8.27 4.53 10.53
CA ILE A 116 -7.81 4.97 11.87
C ILE A 116 -8.06 6.46 12.12
N ASN A 117 -9.01 7.03 11.39
CA ASN A 117 -9.40 8.42 11.43
C ASN A 117 -8.28 9.44 11.07
N LYS A 118 -7.32 9.06 10.21
CA LYS A 118 -6.24 9.93 9.73
C LYS A 118 -6.41 10.30 8.26
N SER A 119 -6.04 11.52 7.87
CA SER A 119 -6.04 11.92 6.45
C SER A 119 -5.03 11.14 5.62
N GLY A 120 -5.36 10.87 4.35
CA GLY A 120 -4.41 10.30 3.39
C GLY A 120 -3.13 11.12 3.22
N TYR A 121 -3.16 12.42 3.54
CA TYR A 121 -1.98 13.28 3.54
C TYR A 121 -0.84 12.79 4.44
N TRP A 122 -1.14 12.01 5.48
CA TRP A 122 -0.11 11.40 6.33
C TRP A 122 0.82 10.45 5.57
N TYR A 123 0.41 9.93 4.40
CA TYR A 123 1.30 9.13 3.56
C TYR A 123 2.53 9.93 3.09
N TRP A 124 2.39 11.23 2.83
CA TRP A 124 3.50 12.08 2.36
C TRP A 124 4.62 12.26 3.39
N ILE A 125 4.41 11.86 4.65
CA ILE A 125 5.49 11.82 5.63
C ILE A 125 6.61 10.86 5.22
N ASN A 126 6.33 9.89 4.34
CA ASN A 126 7.31 8.93 3.82
C ASN A 126 8.46 9.62 3.04
N PHE A 127 8.27 10.86 2.58
CA PHE A 127 9.34 11.66 1.96
C PHE A 127 10.35 12.22 2.95
N ILE A 128 10.07 12.15 4.26
CA ILE A 128 11.04 12.48 5.30
C ILE A 128 11.91 11.23 5.53
N PRO A 129 13.21 11.26 5.18
CA PRO A 129 14.09 10.11 5.36
C PRO A 129 14.17 9.73 6.84
N THR A 130 14.49 8.46 7.09
CA THR A 130 14.65 7.80 8.40
C THR A 130 13.41 7.74 9.30
N ILE A 131 12.76 8.86 9.60
CA ILE A 131 11.64 8.92 10.56
C ILE A 131 10.29 8.73 9.87
N GLY A 132 10.14 9.17 8.62
CA GLY A 132 8.86 9.19 7.91
C GLY A 132 8.20 7.83 7.81
N TRP A 133 8.92 6.84 7.29
CA TRP A 133 8.40 5.49 7.13
C TRP A 133 8.06 4.83 8.48
N ILE A 134 8.79 5.13 9.56
CA ILE A 134 8.52 4.60 10.91
C ILE A 134 7.17 5.11 11.43
N VAL A 135 6.93 6.42 11.31
CA VAL A 135 5.66 7.04 11.72
C VAL A 135 4.50 6.49 10.89
N LEU A 136 4.71 6.31 9.59
CA LEU A 136 3.68 5.76 8.72
C LEU A 136 3.35 4.31 9.07
N VAL A 137 4.36 3.45 9.28
CA VAL A 137 4.17 2.07 9.73
C VAL A 137 3.45 2.02 11.08
N TYR A 138 3.80 2.90 12.02
CA TYR A 138 3.11 3.02 13.30
C TYR A 138 1.60 3.25 13.11
N PHE A 139 1.21 4.14 12.20
CA PHE A 139 -0.19 4.38 11.86
C PHE A 139 -0.85 3.17 11.21
N LEU A 140 -0.19 2.51 10.26
CA LEU A 140 -0.77 1.40 9.49
C LEU A 140 -1.03 0.13 10.33
N ILE A 141 -0.31 -0.04 11.44
CA ILE A 141 -0.48 -1.19 12.38
C ILE A 141 -1.60 -0.97 13.40
N GLN A 142 -1.96 0.28 13.70
CA GLN A 142 -2.97 0.62 14.72
C GLN A 142 -4.27 -0.18 14.55
N PRO A 143 -5.05 -0.44 15.61
CA PRO A 143 -6.38 -1.01 15.46
C PRO A 143 -7.33 -0.03 14.75
N THR A 144 -8.35 -0.57 14.08
CA THR A 144 -9.47 0.21 13.55
C THR A 144 -10.17 0.98 14.66
N VAL A 145 -10.57 2.22 14.37
CA VAL A 145 -11.34 3.07 15.30
C VAL A 145 -12.80 2.62 15.32
N LYS A 146 -13.40 2.47 16.52
CA LYS A 146 -14.82 2.09 16.71
C LYS A 146 -15.80 3.25 16.49
N GLU A 147 -15.29 4.48 16.51
CA GLU A 147 -16.07 5.70 16.32
C GLU A 147 -16.37 5.92 14.83
N PRO A 148 -17.49 6.61 14.50
CA PRO A 148 -17.79 6.97 13.13
C PRO A 148 -16.68 7.84 12.54
N VAL A 149 -16.13 7.41 11.41
CA VAL A 149 -15.12 8.16 10.66
C VAL A 149 -15.76 8.97 9.54
N ARG A 150 -15.09 10.03 9.09
CA ARG A 150 -15.58 10.92 8.01
C ARG A 150 -15.53 10.33 6.59
N TRP A 151 -14.99 9.13 6.42
CA TRP A 151 -14.81 8.47 5.12
C TRP A 151 -15.84 7.36 4.91
N GLY A 152 -15.98 6.91 3.66
CA GLY A 152 -16.92 5.85 3.29
C GLY A 152 -16.70 4.51 4.02
N SER A 153 -17.64 3.59 3.78
CA SER A 153 -17.60 2.23 4.33
C SER A 153 -16.50 1.35 3.71
N TYR A 154 -16.35 0.15 4.24
CA TYR A 154 -15.47 -0.87 3.67
C TYR A 154 -15.96 -1.32 2.28
N LEU A 155 -15.00 -1.64 1.40
CA LEU A 155 -15.32 -2.15 0.07
C LEU A 155 -15.68 -3.63 0.15
N LEU A 156 -16.97 -3.95 0.02
CA LEU A 156 -17.45 -5.32 -0.20
C LEU A 156 -17.34 -5.74 -1.70
#